data_AF-A0A3C0GIX2-F1
#
_entry.id   AF-A0A3C0GIX2-F1
#
_cell.length_a   1.000
_cell.length_b   1.000
_cell.length_c   1.000
_cell.angle_alpha   90.00
_cell.angle_beta   90.00
_cell.angle_gamma   90.00
#
_symmetry.space_group_name_H-M   'P 1'
#
loop_
_entity.id
_entity.type
_entity.pdbx_description
1 polymer ?
#
loop_
_entity_poly.entity_id
_entity_poly.type
_entity_poly.pdbx_seq_one_letter_code
_entity_poly.pdbx_strand_id
1 'polypeptide(L)'
;LPAESIQSIKLSAPLDYAAQGRCVTTDDYKVFVKKLYANAENVQVFGGENGSFDPSLGVISTPEYGRVFISVSNTQGTNLSLEEKNSLIQALEPFKVASITPVIVDPDYTDVFLTVNFKFDSNLTTKTKDTLETEVTSTLTTYNTTELSKFDAVIRNSSLLRAIDDTDASITSSSAVPRLAKYFSPTLSSARDYNLFFNNALFNPHAGHNQELGGILTSSGFNIFGRTEEHFFDDDGNGNVRAYYVALGGDRVYTNPTIGTVNYVTGHVKI
;
A
#
# COMPACT_ATOMS: atom_id res chain seq x y z
N LEU A 1 8.96 -4.64 -28.15
CA LEU A 1 8.88 -4.12 -26.76
C LEU A 1 8.11 -2.81 -26.83
N PRO A 2 7.10 -2.58 -25.98
CA PRO A 2 6.46 -1.27 -25.88
C PRO A 2 7.49 -0.23 -25.43
N ALA A 3 7.38 0.99 -25.95
CA ALA A 3 8.30 2.08 -25.61
C ALA A 3 8.01 2.59 -24.19
N GLU A 4 9.05 2.77 -23.37
CA GLU A 4 8.93 3.44 -22.08
C GLU A 4 8.50 4.91 -22.24
N SER A 5 7.90 5.48 -21.20
CA SER A 5 7.54 6.91 -21.19
C SER A 5 8.79 7.80 -21.18
N ILE A 6 8.69 9.00 -21.76
CA ILE A 6 9.78 9.99 -21.79
C ILE A 6 10.27 10.34 -20.36
N GLN A 7 9.36 10.35 -19.39
CA GLN A 7 9.71 10.59 -17.98
C GLN A 7 10.51 9.43 -17.38
N SER A 8 10.16 8.18 -17.66
CA SER A 8 10.94 7.00 -17.24
C SER A 8 12.36 7.07 -17.80
N ILE A 9 12.49 7.37 -19.08
CA ILE A 9 13.79 7.46 -19.76
C ILE A 9 14.66 8.57 -19.15
N LYS A 10 14.09 9.73 -18.85
CA LYS A 10 14.82 10.86 -18.25
C LYS A 10 15.37 10.54 -16.86
N LEU A 11 14.68 9.70 -16.08
CA LEU A 11 15.12 9.31 -14.75
C LEU A 11 16.15 8.18 -14.81
N SER A 12 15.89 7.16 -15.63
CA SER A 12 16.71 5.94 -15.69
C SER A 12 18.03 6.12 -16.46
N ALA A 13 18.06 6.95 -17.51
CA ALA A 13 19.26 7.06 -18.36
C ALA A 13 20.50 7.66 -17.66
N PRO A 14 20.40 8.73 -16.85
CA PRO A 14 21.53 9.22 -16.07
C PRO A 14 22.02 8.21 -15.02
N LEU A 15 21.10 7.44 -14.43
CA LEU A 15 21.42 6.42 -13.44
C LEU A 15 22.14 5.21 -14.07
N ASP A 16 21.70 4.72 -15.24
CA ASP A 16 22.40 3.65 -15.99
C ASP A 16 23.84 4.07 -16.34
N TYR A 17 24.04 5.34 -16.70
CA TYR A 17 25.37 5.89 -16.95
C TYR A 17 26.24 5.93 -15.68
N ALA A 18 25.66 6.35 -14.55
CA ALA A 18 26.35 6.41 -13.26
C ALA A 18 26.74 5.02 -12.72
N ALA A 19 25.91 4.01 -12.96
CA ALA A 19 26.13 2.62 -12.55
C ALA A 19 27.36 1.97 -13.21
N GLN A 20 27.89 2.53 -14.31
CA GLN A 20 29.05 2.04 -15.05
C GLN A 20 28.96 0.53 -15.38
N GLY A 21 27.75 0.02 -15.63
CA GLY A 21 27.52 -1.37 -15.98
C GLY A 21 27.54 -2.36 -14.80
N ARG A 22 27.48 -1.90 -13.53
CA ARG A 22 27.38 -2.75 -12.34
C ARG A 22 26.31 -2.27 -11.37
N CYS A 23 25.76 -3.19 -10.59
CA CYS A 23 24.81 -2.87 -9.53
C CYS A 23 25.54 -2.75 -8.19
N VAL A 24 25.75 -1.52 -7.69
CA VAL A 24 26.41 -1.27 -6.40
C VAL A 24 25.45 -0.63 -5.41
N THR A 25 24.65 0.33 -5.88
CA THR A 25 23.65 1.05 -5.09
C THR A 25 22.25 0.48 -5.31
N THR A 26 21.32 0.78 -4.40
CA THR A 26 19.90 0.40 -4.53
C THR A 26 19.28 0.91 -5.84
N ASP A 27 19.68 2.10 -6.29
CA ASP A 27 19.14 2.70 -7.51
C ASP A 27 19.71 2.03 -8.78
N ASP A 28 20.94 1.53 -8.75
CA ASP A 28 21.48 0.73 -9.87
C ASP A 28 20.66 -0.55 -10.05
N TYR A 29 20.32 -1.24 -8.95
CA TYR A 29 19.45 -2.42 -9.01
C TYR A 29 18.08 -2.08 -9.61
N LYS A 30 17.49 -0.92 -9.29
CA LYS A 30 16.21 -0.48 -9.90
C LYS A 30 16.32 -0.35 -11.41
N VAL A 31 17.40 0.25 -11.91
CA VAL A 31 17.63 0.44 -13.35
C VAL A 31 17.84 -0.92 -14.04
N PHE A 32 18.70 -1.77 -13.49
CA PHE A 32 18.99 -3.08 -14.09
C PHE A 32 17.78 -4.01 -14.08
N VAL A 33 16.97 -4.01 -13.02
CA VAL A 33 15.74 -4.80 -12.99
C VAL A 33 14.78 -4.39 -14.10
N LYS A 34 14.57 -3.09 -14.33
CA LYS A 34 13.73 -2.60 -15.44
C LYS A 34 14.28 -2.99 -16.82
N LYS A 35 15.61 -2.99 -16.96
CA LYS A 35 16.30 -3.39 -18.20
C LYS A 35 16.21 -4.89 -18.48
N LEU A 36 16.33 -5.71 -17.44
CA LEU A 36 16.35 -7.18 -17.53
C LEU A 36 14.95 -7.80 -17.56
N TYR A 37 13.97 -7.13 -16.93
CA TYR A 37 12.57 -7.52 -16.94
C TYR A 37 11.72 -6.37 -17.46
N ALA A 38 11.51 -6.33 -18.78
CA ALA A 38 10.79 -5.24 -19.46
C ALA A 38 9.32 -5.09 -19.02
N ASN A 39 8.76 -6.11 -18.38
CA ASN A 39 7.41 -6.06 -17.79
C ASN A 39 7.41 -5.50 -16.36
N ALA A 40 8.56 -5.07 -15.82
CA ALA A 40 8.64 -4.39 -14.53
C ALA A 40 7.96 -3.03 -14.65
N GLU A 41 6.90 -2.82 -13.89
CA GLU A 41 6.27 -1.51 -13.78
C GLU A 41 6.94 -0.73 -12.65
N ASN A 42 6.84 -1.28 -11.44
CA ASN A 42 7.39 -0.67 -10.24
C ASN A 42 8.51 -1.56 -9.70
N VAL A 43 9.62 -0.94 -9.26
CA VAL A 43 10.74 -1.62 -8.61
C VAL A 43 11.13 -0.87 -7.35
N GLN A 44 11.14 -1.57 -6.22
CA GLN A 44 11.71 -1.08 -4.97
C GLN A 44 12.88 -1.93 -4.55
N VAL A 45 13.90 -1.29 -3.99
CA VAL A 45 15.10 -1.97 -3.53
C VAL A 45 15.53 -1.39 -2.20
N PHE A 46 15.78 -2.26 -1.22
CA PHE A 46 16.43 -1.88 0.03
C PHE A 46 17.60 -2.80 0.35
N GLY A 47 18.65 -2.21 0.91
CA GLY A 47 19.82 -2.95 1.40
C GLY A 47 19.52 -3.66 2.72
N GLY A 48 20.10 -4.84 2.89
CA GLY A 48 19.94 -5.67 4.09
C GLY A 48 20.45 -5.01 5.38
N GLU A 49 21.27 -3.97 5.27
CA GLU A 49 21.69 -3.14 6.40
C GLU A 49 20.55 -2.32 7.02
N ASN A 50 19.50 -2.03 6.25
CA ASN A 50 18.35 -1.22 6.68
C ASN A 50 17.17 -2.08 7.17
N GLY A 51 17.25 -3.40 7.00
CA GLY A 51 16.21 -4.34 7.38
C GLY A 51 16.31 -5.66 6.62
N SER A 52 15.40 -6.57 6.91
CA SER A 52 15.30 -7.87 6.24
C SER A 52 13.85 -8.22 5.96
N PHE A 53 13.62 -9.35 5.31
CA PHE A 53 12.29 -9.85 5.01
C PHE A 53 12.08 -11.23 5.63
N ASP A 54 11.00 -11.37 6.38
CA ASP A 54 10.49 -12.64 6.88
C ASP A 54 9.15 -12.96 6.20
N PRO A 55 8.94 -14.16 5.63
CA PRO A 55 7.68 -14.51 4.98
C PRO A 55 6.42 -14.42 5.87
N SER A 56 6.58 -14.44 7.19
CA SER A 56 5.49 -14.39 8.19
C SER A 56 5.34 -13.00 8.81
N LEU A 57 6.42 -12.21 8.88
CA LEU A 57 6.44 -10.89 9.49
C LEU A 57 6.60 -9.75 8.47
N GLY A 58 6.76 -10.04 7.19
CA GLY A 58 7.03 -9.04 6.17
C GLY A 58 8.41 -8.39 6.34
N VAL A 59 8.50 -7.10 6.01
CA VAL A 59 9.73 -6.32 6.18
C VAL A 59 9.93 -6.03 7.67
N ILE A 60 11.08 -6.45 8.20
CA ILE A 60 11.46 -6.24 9.61
C ILE A 60 12.72 -5.37 9.71
N SER A 61 12.84 -4.62 10.81
CA SER A 61 13.98 -3.73 11.04
C SER A 61 15.28 -4.44 11.46
N THR A 62 15.28 -5.77 11.53
CA THR A 62 16.47 -6.56 11.85
C THR A 62 17.38 -6.61 10.62
N PRO A 63 18.65 -6.16 10.72
CA PRO A 63 19.54 -6.17 9.56
C PRO A 63 19.97 -7.59 9.13
N GLU A 64 20.03 -7.83 7.82
CA GLU A 64 20.67 -9.01 7.22
C GLU A 64 21.74 -8.57 6.20
N TYR A 65 22.95 -8.32 6.69
CA TYR A 65 24.07 -7.84 5.86
C TYR A 65 24.44 -8.81 4.73
N GLY A 66 24.89 -8.24 3.60
CA GLY A 66 25.26 -9.02 2.42
C GLY A 66 24.07 -9.42 1.54
N ARG A 67 22.86 -8.91 1.85
CA ARG A 67 21.68 -9.07 1.01
C ARG A 67 21.14 -7.76 0.49
N VAL A 68 20.48 -7.83 -0.65
CA VAL A 68 19.68 -6.74 -1.21
C VAL A 68 18.31 -7.32 -1.53
N PHE A 69 17.27 -6.71 -0.99
CA PHE A 69 15.89 -7.12 -1.20
C PHE A 69 15.26 -6.27 -2.30
N ILE A 70 14.65 -6.95 -3.26
CA ILE A 70 14.08 -6.34 -4.47
C ILE A 70 12.62 -6.74 -4.56
N SER A 71 11.73 -5.75 -4.60
CA SER A 71 10.30 -5.95 -4.87
C SER A 71 9.97 -5.45 -6.27
N VAL A 72 9.28 -6.28 -7.04
CA VAL A 72 8.90 -5.96 -8.42
C VAL A 72 7.42 -6.24 -8.59
N SER A 73 6.70 -5.30 -9.18
CA SER A 73 5.35 -5.51 -9.70
C SER A 73 5.42 -5.58 -11.22
N ASN A 74 4.64 -6.48 -11.82
CA ASN A 74 4.50 -6.49 -13.28
C ASN A 74 3.46 -5.46 -13.74
N THR A 75 3.40 -5.19 -15.05
CA THR A 75 2.41 -4.28 -15.67
C THR A 75 0.95 -4.70 -15.52
N GLN A 76 0.68 -5.90 -14.98
CA GLN A 76 -0.66 -6.39 -14.68
C GLN A 76 -1.02 -6.17 -13.20
N GLY A 77 -0.14 -5.54 -12.42
CA GLY A 77 -0.31 -5.35 -10.98
C GLY A 77 -0.21 -6.64 -10.16
N THR A 78 0.32 -7.72 -10.73
CA THR A 78 0.50 -9.00 -10.02
C THR A 78 1.95 -9.26 -9.62
N ASN A 79 2.11 -10.10 -8.61
CA ASN A 79 3.42 -10.56 -8.14
C ASN A 79 4.08 -11.48 -9.16
N LEU A 80 5.41 -11.49 -9.20
CA LEU A 80 6.17 -12.39 -10.06
C LEU A 80 5.97 -13.84 -9.63
N SER A 81 5.83 -14.73 -10.60
CA SER A 81 5.88 -16.18 -10.37
C SER A 81 7.26 -16.62 -9.87
N LEU A 82 7.35 -17.80 -9.26
CA LEU A 82 8.62 -18.34 -8.77
C LEU A 82 9.67 -18.49 -9.89
N GLU A 83 9.23 -18.85 -11.10
CA GLU A 83 10.10 -18.98 -12.27
C GLU A 83 10.65 -17.63 -12.73
N GLU A 84 9.80 -16.59 -12.76
CA GLU A 84 10.21 -15.23 -13.09
C GLU A 84 11.20 -14.68 -12.05
N LYS A 85 10.95 -14.92 -10.75
CA LYS A 85 11.87 -14.55 -9.68
C LYS A 85 13.24 -15.20 -9.88
N ASN A 86 13.29 -16.52 -10.11
CA ASN A 86 14.55 -17.22 -10.32
C ASN A 86 15.29 -16.75 -11.57
N SER A 87 14.55 -16.48 -12.65
CA SER A 87 15.13 -15.97 -13.91
C SER A 87 15.73 -14.58 -13.73
N LEU A 88 15.05 -13.68 -13.00
CA LEU A 88 15.54 -12.34 -12.74
C LEU A 88 16.77 -12.35 -11.81
N ILE A 89 16.80 -13.23 -10.80
CA ILE A 89 18.00 -13.41 -9.94
C ILE A 89 19.19 -13.83 -10.80
N GLN A 90 19.04 -14.85 -11.66
CA GLN A 90 20.12 -15.29 -12.54
C GLN A 90 20.58 -14.21 -13.51
N ALA A 91 19.66 -13.39 -14.01
CA ALA A 91 19.98 -12.27 -14.90
C ALA A 91 20.78 -11.15 -14.20
N LEU A 92 20.61 -10.97 -12.89
CA LEU A 92 21.34 -9.98 -12.08
C LEU A 92 22.75 -10.44 -11.67
N GLU A 93 23.02 -11.75 -11.65
CA GLU A 93 24.31 -12.33 -11.23
C GLU A 93 25.55 -11.71 -11.90
N PRO A 94 25.60 -11.43 -13.22
CA PRO A 94 26.78 -10.85 -13.85
C PRO A 94 27.09 -9.41 -13.41
N PHE A 95 26.09 -8.70 -12.89
CA PHE A 95 26.15 -7.26 -12.61
C PHE A 95 26.33 -6.94 -11.13
N LYS A 96 25.98 -7.87 -10.24
CA LYS A 96 26.07 -7.68 -8.79
C LYS A 96 27.51 -7.62 -8.29
N VAL A 97 27.68 -7.02 -7.11
CA VAL A 97 28.90 -7.19 -6.31
C VAL A 97 28.96 -8.62 -5.77
N ALA A 98 30.11 -9.29 -5.89
CA ALA A 98 30.23 -10.72 -5.59
C ALA A 98 29.73 -11.11 -4.18
N SER A 99 29.95 -10.26 -3.19
CA SER A 99 29.56 -10.48 -1.78
C SER A 99 28.08 -10.20 -1.48
N ILE A 100 27.31 -9.70 -2.44
CA ILE A 100 25.91 -9.32 -2.26
C ILE A 100 25.01 -10.36 -2.92
N THR A 101 23.97 -10.79 -2.20
CA THR A 101 22.97 -11.73 -2.70
C THR A 101 21.64 -11.01 -2.90
N PRO A 102 21.14 -10.85 -4.15
CA PRO A 102 19.82 -10.32 -4.40
C PRO A 102 18.75 -11.33 -3.99
N VAL A 103 17.69 -10.85 -3.35
CA VAL A 103 16.52 -11.64 -2.97
C VAL A 103 15.28 -10.93 -3.49
N ILE A 104 14.47 -11.62 -4.29
CA ILE A 104 13.22 -11.06 -4.80
C ILE A 104 12.09 -11.42 -3.85
N VAL A 105 11.42 -10.40 -3.32
CA VAL A 105 10.30 -10.52 -2.38
C VAL A 105 9.05 -9.89 -2.99
N ASP A 106 7.89 -10.37 -2.60
CA ASP A 106 6.64 -9.80 -3.09
C ASP A 106 6.44 -8.39 -2.54
N PRO A 107 5.99 -7.42 -3.36
CA PRO A 107 5.65 -6.10 -2.89
C PRO A 107 4.47 -6.16 -1.90
N ASP A 108 4.57 -5.37 -0.84
CA ASP A 108 3.45 -5.09 0.07
C ASP A 108 2.83 -3.74 -0.30
N TYR A 109 1.51 -3.71 -0.43
CA TYR A 109 0.76 -2.51 -0.80
C TYR A 109 -0.03 -1.99 0.40
N THR A 110 -0.11 -0.67 0.51
CA THR A 110 -1.06 0.00 1.41
C THR A 110 -1.97 0.84 0.56
N ASP A 111 -3.24 0.48 0.55
CA ASP A 111 -4.26 1.20 -0.19
C ASP A 111 -4.79 2.37 0.63
N VAL A 112 -5.26 3.40 -0.06
CA VAL A 112 -5.90 4.55 0.58
C VAL A 112 -7.32 4.68 0.08
N PHE A 113 -8.26 4.38 0.95
CA PHE A 113 -9.66 4.71 0.73
C PHE A 113 -9.87 6.21 0.97
N LEU A 114 -10.25 6.92 -0.08
CA LEU A 114 -10.52 8.35 -0.02
C LEU A 114 -12.03 8.59 -0.03
N THR A 115 -12.52 9.27 1.00
CA THR A 115 -13.84 9.91 0.95
C THR A 115 -13.66 11.37 0.59
N VAL A 116 -14.12 11.76 -0.59
CA VAL A 116 -14.01 13.13 -1.12
C VAL A 116 -15.38 13.78 -1.13
N ASN A 117 -15.46 14.99 -0.58
CA ASN A 117 -16.64 15.85 -0.70
C ASN A 117 -16.20 17.19 -1.29
N PHE A 118 -16.94 17.68 -2.29
CA PHE A 118 -16.70 19.00 -2.88
C PHE A 118 -18.01 19.77 -3.03
N LYS A 119 -17.89 21.10 -3.08
CA LYS A 119 -18.98 22.03 -3.39
C LYS A 119 -18.60 22.85 -4.61
N PHE A 120 -19.58 23.16 -5.45
CA PHE A 120 -19.38 23.97 -6.64
C PHE A 120 -20.45 25.05 -6.77
N ASP A 121 -20.10 26.15 -7.43
CA ASP A 121 -21.04 27.22 -7.80
C ASP A 121 -21.65 26.94 -9.17
N SER A 122 -22.95 26.63 -9.20
CA SER A 122 -23.68 26.34 -10.43
C SER A 122 -23.79 27.54 -11.38
N ASN A 123 -23.48 28.77 -10.94
CA ASN A 123 -23.48 29.93 -11.82
C ASN A 123 -22.18 30.04 -12.64
N LEU A 124 -21.11 29.36 -12.23
CA LEU A 124 -19.80 29.41 -12.87
C LEU A 124 -19.57 28.27 -13.85
N THR A 125 -20.49 27.32 -13.96
CA THR A 125 -20.39 26.16 -14.85
C THR A 125 -21.73 25.76 -15.42
N THR A 126 -21.72 25.20 -16.63
CA THR A 126 -22.89 24.55 -17.25
C THR A 126 -22.89 23.03 -17.04
N LYS A 127 -21.86 22.49 -16.37
CA LYS A 127 -21.73 21.06 -16.10
C LYS A 127 -22.71 20.61 -15.03
N THR A 128 -23.19 19.37 -15.15
CA THR A 128 -24.02 18.76 -14.11
C THR A 128 -23.15 18.25 -12.97
N LYS A 129 -23.79 17.98 -11.82
CA LYS A 129 -23.14 17.32 -10.68
C LYS A 129 -22.43 16.03 -11.10
N ASP A 130 -23.10 15.17 -11.86
CA ASP A 130 -22.57 13.84 -12.25
C ASP A 130 -21.35 13.97 -13.19
N THR A 131 -21.35 15.00 -14.05
CA THR A 131 -20.18 15.32 -14.88
C THR A 131 -19.00 15.74 -14.02
N LEU A 132 -19.19 16.64 -13.05
CA LEU A 132 -18.13 17.06 -12.14
C LEU A 132 -17.62 15.90 -11.28
N GLU A 133 -18.50 15.02 -10.81
CA GLU A 133 -18.11 13.82 -10.06
C GLU A 133 -17.22 12.89 -10.90
N THR A 134 -17.55 12.71 -12.17
CA THR A 134 -16.75 11.91 -13.11
C THR A 134 -15.38 12.56 -13.37
N GLU A 135 -15.34 13.88 -13.56
CA GLU A 135 -14.10 14.61 -13.79
C GLU A 135 -13.18 14.57 -12.56
N VAL A 136 -13.72 14.78 -11.35
CA VAL A 136 -12.96 14.67 -10.10
C VAL A 136 -12.43 13.24 -9.93
N THR A 137 -13.23 12.23 -10.22
CA THR A 137 -12.80 10.81 -10.17
C THR A 137 -11.68 10.53 -11.17
N SER A 138 -11.75 11.09 -12.38
CA SER A 138 -10.69 11.00 -13.39
C SER A 138 -9.39 11.68 -12.92
N THR A 139 -9.50 12.86 -12.31
CA THR A 139 -8.36 13.58 -11.72
C THR A 139 -7.70 12.77 -10.61
N LEU A 140 -8.48 12.14 -9.73
CA LEU A 140 -7.97 11.26 -8.66
C LEU A 140 -7.30 10.00 -9.22
N THR A 141 -7.88 9.40 -10.26
CA THR A 141 -7.30 8.22 -10.93
C THR A 141 -5.97 8.57 -11.61
N THR A 142 -5.90 9.75 -12.22
CA THR A 142 -4.67 10.29 -12.81
C THR A 142 -3.64 10.61 -11.74
N TYR A 143 -4.04 11.22 -10.63
CA TYR A 143 -3.17 11.47 -9.48
C TYR A 143 -2.57 10.17 -8.94
N ASN A 144 -3.37 9.10 -8.85
CA ASN A 144 -2.88 7.79 -8.46
C ASN A 144 -1.79 7.26 -9.41
N THR A 145 -2.01 7.31 -10.73
CA THR A 145 -1.06 6.77 -11.71
C THR A 145 0.17 7.65 -11.95
N THR A 146 0.11 8.95 -11.65
CA THR A 146 1.21 9.90 -11.89
C THR A 146 2.04 10.18 -10.65
N GLU A 147 1.41 10.25 -9.48
CA GLU A 147 2.06 10.59 -8.21
C GLU A 147 2.24 9.39 -7.29
N LEU A 148 1.27 8.47 -7.22
CA LEU A 148 1.24 7.40 -6.20
C LEU A 148 1.70 6.02 -6.67
N SER A 149 1.69 5.75 -7.98
CA SER A 149 2.20 4.51 -8.58
C SER A 149 3.72 4.34 -8.42
N LYS A 150 4.42 5.36 -7.93
CA LYS A 150 5.85 5.33 -7.61
C LYS A 150 6.04 4.75 -6.21
N PHE A 151 7.00 3.83 -6.05
CA PHE A 151 7.42 3.41 -4.71
C PHE A 151 7.88 4.61 -3.87
N ASP A 152 7.55 4.59 -2.56
CA ASP A 152 7.75 5.66 -1.58
C ASP A 152 7.01 6.99 -1.85
N ALA A 153 5.97 6.96 -2.69
CA ALA A 153 5.13 8.13 -2.90
C ALA A 153 4.43 8.55 -1.61
N VAL A 154 4.62 9.81 -1.21
CA VAL A 154 3.95 10.40 -0.05
C VAL A 154 2.67 11.08 -0.50
N ILE A 155 1.53 10.61 0.00
CA ILE A 155 0.26 11.31 -0.19
C ILE A 155 0.26 12.57 0.65
N ARG A 156 0.35 13.73 -0.01
CA ARG A 156 0.21 15.04 0.63
C ARG A 156 -1.22 15.52 0.47
N ASN A 157 -1.97 15.57 1.57
CA ASN A 157 -3.38 15.95 1.53
C ASN A 157 -3.62 17.32 0.85
N SER A 158 -2.74 18.30 1.08
CA SER A 158 -2.83 19.62 0.43
C SER A 158 -2.66 19.55 -1.10
N SER A 159 -1.80 18.67 -1.59
CA SER A 159 -1.58 18.48 -3.03
C SER A 159 -2.78 17.77 -3.67
N LEU A 160 -3.35 16.79 -2.95
CA LEU A 160 -4.56 16.09 -3.35
C LEU A 160 -5.77 17.04 -3.45
N LEU A 161 -5.99 17.86 -2.41
CA LEU A 161 -7.07 18.86 -2.40
C LEU A 161 -6.90 19.87 -3.53
N ARG A 162 -5.67 20.35 -3.75
CA ARG A 162 -5.39 21.24 -4.88
C ARG A 162 -5.74 20.60 -6.23
N ALA A 163 -5.38 19.34 -6.44
CA ALA A 163 -5.73 18.63 -7.68
C ALA A 163 -7.26 18.52 -7.86
N ILE A 164 -8.01 18.31 -6.78
CA ILE A 164 -9.48 18.31 -6.81
C ILE A 164 -10.02 19.70 -7.15
N ASP A 165 -9.54 20.74 -6.47
CA ASP A 165 -9.98 22.13 -6.68
C ASP A 165 -9.66 22.61 -8.11
N ASP A 166 -8.51 22.24 -8.66
CA ASP A 166 -8.07 22.59 -10.02
C ASP A 166 -8.82 21.80 -11.12
N THR A 167 -9.71 20.85 -10.76
CA THR A 167 -10.49 20.07 -11.75
C THR A 167 -11.48 20.96 -12.52
N ASP A 168 -12.13 21.91 -11.85
CA ASP A 168 -13.06 22.85 -12.46
C ASP A 168 -13.13 24.15 -11.66
N ALA A 169 -13.11 25.30 -12.35
CA ALA A 169 -13.11 26.61 -11.71
C ALA A 169 -14.38 26.92 -10.88
N SER A 170 -15.46 26.16 -11.07
CA SER A 170 -16.66 26.27 -10.24
C SER A 170 -16.52 25.61 -8.87
N ILE A 171 -15.52 24.75 -8.64
CA ILE A 171 -15.29 24.10 -7.34
C ILE A 171 -14.79 25.18 -6.35
N THR A 172 -15.57 25.39 -5.28
CA THR A 172 -15.31 26.44 -4.29
C THR A 172 -14.70 25.89 -3.01
N SER A 173 -14.92 24.61 -2.73
CA SER A 173 -14.33 23.94 -1.56
C SER A 173 -14.30 22.44 -1.78
N SER A 174 -13.21 21.80 -1.36
CA SER A 174 -13.08 20.35 -1.29
C SER A 174 -12.62 19.89 0.10
N SER A 175 -12.89 18.63 0.41
CA SER A 175 -12.38 17.92 1.58
C SER A 175 -12.15 16.47 1.21
N ALA A 176 -11.05 15.90 1.70
CA ALA A 176 -10.65 14.52 1.46
C ALA A 176 -10.22 13.91 2.79
N VAL A 177 -10.80 12.76 3.13
CA VAL A 177 -10.44 12.00 4.33
C VAL A 177 -9.80 10.68 3.91
N PRO A 178 -8.47 10.54 4.03
CA PRO A 178 -7.77 9.30 3.73
C PRO A 178 -7.93 8.28 4.86
N ARG A 179 -8.21 7.03 4.49
CA ARG A 179 -8.20 5.87 5.38
C ARG A 179 -7.27 4.83 4.79
N LEU A 180 -6.31 4.38 5.58
CA LEU A 180 -5.42 3.31 5.15
C LEU A 180 -6.17 1.98 5.17
N ALA A 181 -5.95 1.17 4.14
CA ALA A 181 -6.49 -0.17 4.03
C ALA A 181 -5.41 -1.15 3.59
N LYS A 182 -5.60 -2.39 4.02
CA LYS A 182 -4.85 -3.54 3.55
C LYS A 182 -5.81 -4.65 3.22
N TYR A 183 -5.60 -5.25 2.07
CA TYR A 183 -6.24 -6.50 1.71
C TYR A 183 -5.38 -7.64 2.22
N PHE A 184 -6.00 -8.59 2.90
CA PHE A 184 -5.34 -9.84 3.29
C PHE A 184 -6.30 -10.99 3.07
N SER A 185 -5.75 -12.12 2.64
CA SER A 185 -6.52 -13.35 2.41
C SER A 185 -6.07 -14.39 3.44
N PRO A 186 -6.91 -14.75 4.42
CA PRO A 186 -6.54 -15.75 5.41
C PRO A 186 -6.41 -17.13 4.76
N THR A 187 -5.48 -17.91 5.28
CA THR A 187 -5.33 -19.33 4.96
C THR A 187 -6.42 -20.09 5.71
N LEU A 188 -7.34 -20.69 4.96
CA LEU A 188 -8.41 -21.48 5.54
C LEU A 188 -7.86 -22.78 6.15
N SER A 189 -8.64 -23.39 7.05
CA SER A 189 -8.38 -24.69 7.69
C SER A 189 -7.05 -24.86 8.45
N SER A 190 -6.30 -23.79 8.69
CA SER A 190 -5.12 -23.79 9.56
C SER A 190 -5.12 -22.56 10.46
N ALA A 191 -4.84 -22.73 11.76
CA ALA A 191 -4.63 -21.61 12.66
C ALA A 191 -3.28 -20.94 12.34
N ARG A 192 -3.31 -19.64 12.07
CA ARG A 192 -2.14 -18.81 11.78
C ARG A 192 -2.36 -17.41 12.34
N ASP A 193 -1.27 -16.83 12.81
CA ASP A 193 -1.20 -15.41 13.15
C ASP A 193 -0.95 -14.60 11.86
N TYR A 194 -1.61 -13.46 11.75
CA TYR A 194 -1.46 -12.52 10.64
C TYR A 194 -0.92 -11.19 11.15
N ASN A 195 0.12 -10.68 10.49
CA ASN A 195 0.70 -9.37 10.77
C ASN A 195 0.44 -8.43 9.60
N LEU A 196 -0.20 -7.30 9.88
CA LEU A 196 -0.52 -6.27 8.91
C LEU A 196 0.21 -4.98 9.32
N PHE A 197 1.07 -4.46 8.44
CA PHE A 197 1.92 -3.30 8.75
C PHE A 197 1.54 -2.09 7.90
N PHE A 198 0.80 -1.14 8.48
CA PHE A 198 0.46 0.12 7.81
C PHE A 198 1.62 1.10 7.71
N ASN A 199 2.69 0.87 8.49
CA ASN A 199 3.91 1.68 8.53
C ASN A 199 3.66 3.19 8.69
N ASN A 200 2.58 3.52 9.37
CA ASN A 200 2.14 4.88 9.65
C ASN A 200 1.48 4.91 11.02
N ALA A 201 1.67 6.02 11.73
CA ALA A 201 0.92 6.28 12.95
C ALA A 201 -0.57 6.38 12.61
N LEU A 202 -1.39 5.65 13.36
CA LEU A 202 -2.84 5.66 13.26
C LEU A 202 -3.39 6.68 14.26
N PHE A 203 -4.45 7.40 13.87
CA PHE A 203 -4.99 8.49 14.67
C PHE A 203 -5.70 7.97 15.93
N ASN A 204 -4.98 7.92 17.05
CA ASN A 204 -5.52 7.60 18.37
C ASN A 204 -5.00 8.61 19.42
N PRO A 205 -5.65 9.78 19.58
CA PRO A 205 -5.11 10.88 20.40
C PRO A 205 -5.08 10.60 21.91
N HIS A 206 -5.90 9.68 22.41
CA HIS A 206 -5.96 9.31 23.81
C HIS A 206 -6.47 7.86 23.96
N ALA A 207 -6.16 7.21 25.08
CA ALA A 207 -6.70 5.88 25.39
C ALA A 207 -8.25 5.88 25.30
N GLY A 208 -8.81 4.82 24.71
CA GLY A 208 -10.25 4.63 24.51
C GLY A 208 -10.86 5.54 23.44
N HIS A 209 -10.06 6.12 22.54
CA HIS A 209 -10.60 6.96 21.48
C HIS A 209 -11.62 6.20 20.63
N ASN A 210 -12.81 6.79 20.49
CA ASN A 210 -13.92 6.26 19.72
C ASN A 210 -14.39 4.84 20.13
N GLN A 211 -14.11 4.41 21.37
CA GLN A 211 -14.40 3.05 21.85
C GLN A 211 -15.87 2.65 21.67
N GLU A 212 -16.82 3.57 21.88
CA GLU A 212 -18.26 3.32 21.74
C GLU A 212 -18.68 2.98 20.29
N LEU A 213 -17.94 3.48 19.29
CA LEU A 213 -18.22 3.24 17.87
C LEU A 213 -17.29 2.20 17.23
N GLY A 214 -16.42 1.54 18.01
CA GLY A 214 -15.48 0.53 17.52
C GLY A 214 -14.06 1.02 17.24
N GLY A 215 -13.62 2.08 17.92
CA GLY A 215 -12.27 2.60 17.73
C GLY A 215 -12.08 3.19 16.32
N ILE A 216 -10.92 2.95 15.73
CA ILE A 216 -10.52 3.49 14.42
C ILE A 216 -10.34 2.41 13.35
N LEU A 217 -10.20 1.15 13.76
CA LEU A 217 -10.06 -0.02 12.92
C LEU A 217 -11.44 -0.57 12.56
N THR A 218 -11.58 -0.98 11.31
CA THR A 218 -12.76 -1.70 10.82
C THR A 218 -12.32 -2.69 9.76
N SER A 219 -13.02 -3.82 9.64
CA SER A 219 -12.86 -4.74 8.51
C SER A 219 -14.12 -4.82 7.65
N SER A 220 -13.99 -5.45 6.48
CA SER A 220 -15.12 -6.03 5.77
C SER A 220 -15.70 -7.22 6.55
N GLY A 221 -16.92 -7.63 6.18
CA GLY A 221 -17.56 -8.82 6.72
C GLY A 221 -16.85 -10.10 6.29
N PHE A 222 -16.82 -11.10 7.17
CA PHE A 222 -16.27 -12.43 6.91
C PHE A 222 -17.01 -13.50 7.71
N ASN A 223 -16.92 -14.75 7.25
CA ASN A 223 -17.55 -15.89 7.92
C ASN A 223 -16.52 -16.68 8.73
N ILE A 224 -16.91 -17.07 9.94
CA ILE A 224 -16.12 -17.95 10.80
C ILE A 224 -16.69 -19.37 10.72
N PHE A 225 -15.82 -20.37 10.53
CA PHE A 225 -16.24 -21.77 10.49
C PHE A 225 -17.03 -22.16 11.75
N GLY A 226 -18.17 -22.82 11.55
CA GLY A 226 -19.07 -23.22 12.63
C GLY A 226 -20.02 -22.12 13.12
N ARG A 227 -20.04 -20.95 12.48
CA ARG A 227 -20.98 -19.86 12.77
C ARG A 227 -21.79 -19.50 11.54
N THR A 228 -22.99 -18.97 11.77
CA THR A 228 -23.91 -18.53 10.69
C THR A 228 -23.91 -17.03 10.51
N GLU A 229 -23.45 -16.28 11.51
CA GLU A 229 -23.39 -14.83 11.50
C GLU A 229 -22.15 -14.32 10.77
N GLU A 230 -22.33 -13.25 10.00
CA GLU A 230 -21.22 -12.49 9.42
C GLU A 230 -20.51 -11.71 10.53
N HIS A 231 -19.20 -11.87 10.61
CA HIS A 231 -18.33 -11.26 11.60
C HIS A 231 -17.53 -10.11 11.01
N PHE A 232 -17.10 -9.21 11.88
CA PHE A 232 -16.32 -8.02 11.58
C PHE A 232 -15.26 -7.85 12.67
N PHE A 233 -14.18 -7.14 12.33
CA PHE A 233 -13.19 -6.66 13.28
C PHE A 233 -13.39 -5.17 13.54
N ASP A 234 -13.28 -4.78 14.81
CA ASP A 234 -13.08 -3.40 15.26
C ASP A 234 -11.96 -3.34 16.32
N ASP A 235 -11.68 -2.16 16.86
CA ASP A 235 -10.81 -2.04 18.03
C ASP A 235 -11.49 -1.32 19.20
N ASP A 236 -10.89 -1.40 20.39
CA ASP A 236 -11.41 -0.81 21.62
C ASP A 236 -10.84 0.58 21.96
N GLY A 237 -10.03 1.19 21.08
CA GLY A 237 -9.30 2.43 21.32
C GLY A 237 -8.11 2.31 22.28
N ASN A 238 -7.86 1.11 22.81
CA ASN A 238 -6.80 0.81 23.80
C ASN A 238 -5.79 -0.24 23.29
N GLY A 239 -5.87 -0.61 22.01
CA GLY A 239 -4.91 -1.50 21.37
C GLY A 239 -5.37 -2.95 21.24
N ASN A 240 -6.62 -3.27 21.62
CA ASN A 240 -7.18 -4.61 21.41
C ASN A 240 -8.05 -4.62 20.15
N VAL A 241 -7.80 -5.58 19.27
CA VAL A 241 -8.69 -5.89 18.15
C VAL A 241 -9.75 -6.87 18.65
N ARG A 242 -11.00 -6.64 18.26
CA ARG A 242 -12.16 -7.43 18.69
C ARG A 242 -12.89 -7.98 17.48
N ALA A 243 -13.41 -9.20 17.61
CA ALA A 243 -14.33 -9.80 16.66
C ALA A 243 -15.77 -9.63 17.18
N TYR A 244 -16.66 -9.17 16.31
CA TYR A 244 -18.09 -9.01 16.62
C TYR A 244 -18.98 -9.37 15.43
N TYR A 245 -20.24 -9.62 15.69
CA TYR A 245 -21.30 -9.64 14.66
C TYR A 245 -22.41 -8.65 15.04
N VAL A 246 -23.25 -8.29 14.08
CA VAL A 246 -24.40 -7.41 14.32
C VAL A 246 -25.66 -8.27 14.49
N ALA A 247 -26.30 -8.16 15.65
CA ALA A 247 -27.55 -8.86 15.93
C ALA A 247 -28.72 -8.25 15.13
N LEU A 248 -29.84 -8.96 15.03
CA LEU A 248 -31.05 -8.49 14.33
C LEU A 248 -31.58 -7.13 14.84
N GLY A 249 -31.26 -6.76 16.10
CA GLY A 249 -31.61 -5.48 16.70
C GLY A 249 -30.65 -4.33 16.36
N GLY A 250 -29.57 -4.58 15.62
CA GLY A 250 -28.53 -3.58 15.29
C GLY A 250 -27.39 -3.50 16.31
N ASP A 251 -27.50 -4.20 17.44
CA ASP A 251 -26.48 -4.21 18.48
C ASP A 251 -25.25 -5.04 18.07
N ARG A 252 -24.05 -4.54 18.41
CA ARG A 252 -22.80 -5.29 18.25
C ARG A 252 -22.67 -6.31 19.37
N VAL A 253 -22.51 -7.58 18.99
CA VAL A 253 -22.23 -8.67 19.93
C VAL A 253 -20.80 -9.15 19.72
N TYR A 254 -19.96 -8.89 20.72
CA TYR A 254 -18.55 -9.27 20.71
C TYR A 254 -18.39 -10.76 21.00
N THR A 255 -17.80 -11.50 20.05
CA THR A 255 -17.52 -12.92 20.20
C THR A 255 -16.12 -13.19 20.73
N ASN A 256 -15.17 -12.30 20.43
CA ASN A 256 -13.84 -12.32 21.04
C ASN A 256 -13.33 -10.88 21.22
N PRO A 257 -13.20 -10.37 22.47
CA PRO A 257 -12.73 -9.01 22.73
C PRO A 257 -11.21 -8.85 22.65
N THR A 258 -10.45 -9.93 22.45
CA THR A 258 -8.98 -9.90 22.39
C THR A 258 -8.48 -10.86 21.31
N ILE A 259 -9.06 -10.79 20.11
CA ILE A 259 -8.64 -11.63 18.99
C ILE A 259 -7.27 -11.20 18.46
N GLY A 260 -6.91 -9.93 18.64
CA GLY A 260 -5.67 -9.37 18.15
C GLY A 260 -5.26 -8.09 18.87
N THR A 261 -4.23 -7.42 18.35
CA THR A 261 -3.72 -6.16 18.90
C THR A 261 -3.42 -5.16 17.79
N VAL A 262 -3.54 -3.87 18.11
CA VAL A 262 -3.15 -2.77 17.24
C VAL A 262 -2.20 -1.83 17.97
N ASN A 263 -1.04 -1.59 17.39
CA ASN A 263 -0.11 -0.57 17.83
C ASN A 263 -0.33 0.70 16.99
N TYR A 264 -0.95 1.71 17.60
CA TYR A 264 -1.29 2.97 16.92
C TYR A 264 -0.07 3.81 16.54
N VAL A 265 1.10 3.61 17.17
CA VAL A 265 2.32 4.38 16.87
C VAL A 265 3.00 3.83 15.61
N THR A 266 3.10 2.50 15.50
CA THR A 266 3.77 1.86 14.36
C THR A 266 2.81 1.52 13.22
N GLY A 267 1.50 1.48 13.49
CA GLY A 267 0.51 0.96 12.56
C GLY A 267 0.61 -0.55 12.37
N HIS A 268 1.13 -1.28 13.35
CA HIS A 268 1.17 -2.75 13.32
C HIS A 268 -0.12 -3.32 13.90
N VAL A 269 -0.83 -4.11 13.10
CA VAL A 269 -2.01 -4.87 13.51
C VAL A 269 -1.67 -6.35 13.47
N LYS A 270 -1.93 -7.05 14.56
CA LYS A 270 -1.79 -8.51 14.69
C LYS A 270 -3.17 -9.11 14.92
N ILE A 271 -3.56 -10.13 14.14
CA ILE A 271 -4.83 -10.87 14.24
C ILE A 271 -4.55 -12.37 14.26
#